data_AF-A0A8C7TYN3-F1
#
_entry.id   AF-A0A8C7TYN3-F1
#
_cell.length_a   1.000
_cell.length_b   1.000
_cell.length_c   1.000
_cell.angle_alpha   90.00
_cell.angle_beta   90.00
_cell.angle_gamma   90.00
#
_symmetry.space_group_name_H-M   'P 1'
#
loop_
_entity.id
_entity.type
_entity.pdbx_description
1 polymer ?
#
loop_
_entity_poly.entity_id
_entity_poly.type
_entity_poly.pdbx_seq_one_letter_code
_entity_poly.pdbx_strand_id
1 'polypeptide(L)'
;MFAKLKKKIAEEAATAPRTGVRMPRSCSKESITSVGADSGDDFASDGSSSRDDLSSQILRRNDQIRKLEAKLSDYAEQLRLMQKTKDKLEIALEKHQDSSMRKLQDQNETHQTNRAKMAEGMALALDKKDQRSLLSGAPQEKASLSLRLDEMMEQSLTLFQKRDDLDELDGFQQQELAKVKHMLLRKEEQQGLRERELQQKETELQTKERAQEGRGERLDRTFTEPAASPAPGPNTTVTNTSDLNDSREINFEYLKHVVLKFMSSREAEAYQLIRAVSVLLNFTGEEEDMLKETLEYKMSWFGSKPSPKGIVRPSVSGAPAHWS
;
A
#
# COMPACT_ATOMS: atom_id res chain seq x y z
N MET A 1 10.65 -22.12 -6.67
CA MET A 1 9.48 -23.03 -6.71
C MET A 1 9.81 -24.38 -7.36
N PHE A 2 10.46 -24.42 -8.52
CA PHE A 2 10.80 -25.67 -9.24
C PHE A 2 11.75 -26.63 -8.50
N ALA A 3 12.71 -26.10 -7.73
CA ALA A 3 13.67 -26.93 -7.00
C ALA A 3 13.01 -27.76 -5.87
N LYS A 4 11.98 -27.21 -5.22
CA LYS A 4 11.22 -27.91 -4.17
C LYS A 4 10.39 -29.06 -4.74
N LEU A 5 9.88 -28.91 -5.97
CA LEU A 5 9.12 -29.96 -6.64
C LEU A 5 10.01 -31.12 -7.08
N LYS A 6 11.20 -30.84 -7.62
CA LYS A 6 12.19 -31.88 -7.97
C LYS A 6 12.65 -32.68 -6.74
N LYS A 7 12.87 -32.01 -5.61
CA LYS A 7 13.24 -32.68 -4.35
C LYS A 7 12.11 -33.60 -3.85
N LYS A 8 10.85 -33.16 -3.95
CA LYS A 8 9.69 -33.93 -3.50
C LYS A 8 9.42 -35.18 -4.35
N ILE A 9 9.65 -35.11 -5.67
CA ILE A 9 9.51 -36.27 -6.58
C ILE A 9 10.63 -37.30 -6.32
N ALA A 10 11.85 -36.85 -6.04
CA ALA A 10 12.96 -37.75 -5.73
C ALA A 10 12.79 -38.47 -4.37
N GLU A 11 12.22 -37.77 -3.39
CA GLU A 11 11.96 -38.30 -2.05
C GLU A 11 10.79 -39.31 -2.04
N GLU A 12 9.76 -39.06 -2.85
CA GLU A 12 8.61 -39.97 -3.01
C GLU A 12 8.95 -41.23 -3.84
N ALA A 13 9.85 -41.11 -4.83
CA ALA A 13 10.35 -42.26 -5.58
C ALA A 13 11.23 -43.20 -4.73
N ALA A 14 11.85 -42.69 -3.66
CA ALA A 14 12.71 -43.46 -2.77
C ALA A 14 11.95 -44.24 -1.68
N THR A 15 10.69 -43.90 -1.42
CA THR A 15 9.87 -44.49 -0.32
C THR A 15 8.82 -45.49 -0.79
N ALA A 16 8.73 -45.80 -2.09
CA ALA A 16 7.82 -46.83 -2.57
C ALA A 16 8.29 -48.24 -2.13
N PRO A 17 7.45 -49.04 -1.44
CA PRO A 17 7.80 -50.39 -1.05
C PRO A 17 7.96 -51.25 -2.30
N ARG A 18 9.15 -51.86 -2.46
CA ARG A 18 9.42 -52.82 -3.53
C ARG A 18 8.53 -54.05 -3.33
N THR A 19 7.39 -54.08 -4.01
CA THR A 19 6.55 -55.28 -4.15
C THR A 19 7.23 -56.26 -5.12
N GLY A 20 8.30 -56.90 -4.64
CA GLY A 20 8.90 -58.04 -5.28
C GLY A 20 8.01 -59.27 -5.14
N VAL A 21 6.97 -59.39 -5.97
CA VAL A 21 6.19 -60.63 -6.07
C VAL A 21 6.91 -61.56 -7.05
N ARG A 22 7.71 -62.43 -6.46
CA ARG A 22 8.32 -63.63 -7.06
C ARG A 22 7.21 -64.48 -7.71
N MET A 23 7.20 -64.57 -9.04
CA MET A 23 6.39 -65.56 -9.78
C MET A 23 6.72 -66.98 -9.29
N PRO A 24 5.72 -67.81 -8.90
CA PRO A 24 5.97 -69.20 -8.61
C PRO A 24 6.18 -69.97 -9.92
N ARG A 25 7.37 -70.56 -10.06
CA ARG A 25 7.65 -71.59 -11.06
C ARG A 25 6.83 -72.83 -10.70
N SER A 26 5.79 -73.13 -11.46
CA SER A 26 5.15 -74.45 -11.42
C SER A 26 6.08 -75.46 -12.09
N CYS A 27 6.73 -76.29 -11.29
CA CYS A 27 7.44 -77.48 -11.75
C CYS A 27 6.43 -78.54 -12.18
N SER A 28 6.51 -78.94 -13.46
CA SER A 28 5.93 -80.20 -13.94
C SER A 28 6.60 -81.35 -13.18
N LYS A 29 5.79 -82.16 -12.50
CA LYS A 29 6.21 -83.39 -11.84
C LYS A 29 5.54 -84.56 -12.55
N GLU A 30 6.05 -84.90 -13.72
CA GLU A 30 5.80 -86.20 -14.33
C GLU A 30 6.78 -87.22 -13.76
N SER A 31 6.26 -88.03 -12.83
CA SER A 31 6.88 -89.26 -12.35
C SER A 31 6.90 -90.28 -13.48
N ILE A 32 8.09 -90.67 -13.94
CA ILE A 32 8.32 -91.86 -14.76
C ILE A 32 8.98 -92.91 -13.88
N THR A 33 8.20 -93.94 -13.52
CA THR A 33 8.71 -95.19 -12.97
C THR A 33 9.40 -95.95 -14.11
N SER A 34 10.74 -96.02 -14.09
CA SER A 34 11.48 -96.95 -14.94
C SER A 34 11.54 -98.32 -14.26
N VAL A 35 10.76 -99.28 -14.77
CA VAL A 35 10.99 -100.71 -14.54
C VAL A 35 11.71 -101.23 -15.77
N GLY A 36 12.93 -101.69 -15.58
CA GLY A 36 13.73 -102.40 -16.57
C GLY A 36 13.91 -103.87 -16.18
N ALA A 37 14.31 -104.66 -17.18
CA ALA A 37 14.47 -106.13 -17.22
C ALA A 37 13.13 -106.87 -17.43
N ASP A 38 13.00 -107.89 -18.25
CA ASP A 38 13.93 -108.96 -18.63
C ASP A 38 13.30 -109.85 -19.74
N SER A 39 14.10 -110.73 -20.36
CA SER A 39 13.76 -111.81 -21.32
C SER A 39 13.46 -111.38 -22.77
N GLY A 40 14.19 -111.78 -23.82
CA GLY A 40 15.05 -112.94 -23.98
C GLY A 40 14.22 -114.20 -24.25
N ASP A 41 13.79 -114.43 -25.50
CA ASP A 41 14.03 -115.71 -26.18
C ASP A 41 13.55 -115.74 -27.64
N ASP A 42 14.27 -116.55 -28.41
CA ASP A 42 13.88 -117.35 -29.58
C ASP A 42 13.31 -116.72 -30.87
N PHE A 43 14.20 -116.67 -31.86
CA PHE A 43 13.90 -116.73 -33.29
C PHE A 43 13.26 -118.08 -33.64
N ALA A 44 12.03 -118.05 -34.14
CA ALA A 44 11.50 -119.10 -35.00
C ALA A 44 10.93 -118.47 -36.28
N SER A 45 11.33 -119.06 -37.41
CA SER A 45 10.87 -118.80 -38.77
C SER A 45 9.40 -118.39 -38.89
N ASP A 46 9.15 -117.19 -39.41
CA ASP A 46 8.16 -117.01 -40.48
C ASP A 46 8.47 -115.72 -41.25
N GLY A 47 8.59 -115.79 -42.57
CA GLY A 47 8.79 -114.60 -43.44
C GLY A 47 7.61 -113.61 -43.40
N SER A 48 6.56 -113.94 -42.66
CA SER A 48 5.35 -113.13 -42.45
C SER A 48 5.39 -112.26 -41.18
N SER A 49 6.10 -112.68 -40.11
CA SER A 49 6.11 -111.96 -38.82
C SER A 49 6.80 -110.59 -38.87
N SER A 50 7.93 -110.46 -39.58
CA SER A 50 8.62 -109.17 -39.76
C SER A 50 7.75 -108.14 -40.51
N ARG A 51 6.89 -108.62 -41.41
CA ARG A 51 5.95 -107.79 -42.17
C ARG A 51 4.77 -107.34 -41.30
N ASP A 52 4.24 -108.22 -40.45
CA ASP A 52 3.16 -107.90 -39.52
C ASP A 52 3.62 -106.98 -38.38
N ASP A 53 4.86 -107.14 -37.91
CA ASP A 53 5.48 -106.25 -36.91
C ASP A 53 5.74 -104.84 -37.47
N LEU A 54 6.25 -104.75 -38.70
CA LEU A 54 6.43 -103.47 -39.38
C LEU A 54 5.08 -102.77 -39.59
N SER A 55 4.06 -103.52 -39.99
CA SER A 55 2.68 -103.02 -40.16
C SER A 55 2.12 -102.48 -38.83
N SER A 56 2.36 -103.20 -37.73
CA SER A 56 1.96 -102.78 -36.38
C SER A 56 2.72 -101.53 -35.89
N GLN A 57 3.99 -101.38 -36.27
CA GLN A 57 4.79 -100.19 -35.96
C GLN A 57 4.31 -98.97 -36.77
N ILE A 58 3.99 -99.15 -38.05
CA ILE A 58 3.42 -98.11 -38.91
C ILE A 58 2.07 -97.63 -38.35
N LEU A 59 1.20 -98.54 -37.92
CA LEU A 59 -0.09 -98.20 -37.33
C LEU A 59 0.08 -97.34 -36.07
N ARG A 60 0.97 -97.74 -35.15
CA ARG A 60 1.29 -96.97 -33.93
C ARG A 60 1.85 -95.58 -34.25
N ARG A 61 2.72 -95.46 -35.25
CA ARG A 61 3.24 -94.16 -35.69
C ARG A 61 2.15 -93.29 -36.31
N ASN A 62 1.27 -93.85 -37.13
CA ASN A 62 0.12 -93.12 -37.68
C ASN A 62 -0.84 -92.64 -36.57
N ASP A 63 -1.08 -93.44 -35.54
CA ASP A 63 -1.87 -93.02 -34.38
C ASP A 63 -1.20 -91.88 -33.60
N GLN A 64 0.12 -91.94 -33.44
CA GLN A 64 0.88 -90.87 -32.81
C GLN A 64 0.85 -89.59 -33.65
N ILE A 65 0.99 -89.69 -34.97
CA ILE A 65 0.87 -88.56 -35.91
C ILE A 65 -0.51 -87.92 -35.76
N ARG A 66 -1.59 -88.71 -35.82
CA ARG A 66 -2.97 -88.20 -35.63
C ARG A 66 -3.15 -87.48 -34.29
N LYS A 67 -2.58 -88.03 -33.20
CA LYS A 67 -2.62 -87.38 -31.87
C LYS A 67 -1.84 -86.06 -31.85
N LEU A 68 -0.68 -86.01 -32.51
CA LEU A 68 0.12 -84.78 -32.60
C LEU A 68 -0.57 -83.74 -33.48
N GLU A 69 -1.18 -84.15 -34.59
CA GLU A 69 -1.97 -83.28 -35.46
C GLU A 69 -3.17 -82.67 -34.71
N ALA A 70 -3.89 -83.47 -33.92
CA ALA A 70 -4.97 -82.98 -33.07
C ALA A 70 -4.48 -81.93 -32.05
N LYS A 71 -3.39 -82.22 -31.33
CA LYS A 71 -2.78 -81.26 -30.39
C LYS A 71 -2.31 -79.99 -31.07
N LEU A 72 -1.76 -80.09 -32.28
CA LEU A 72 -1.28 -78.94 -33.05
C LEU A 72 -2.46 -78.06 -33.49
N SER A 73 -3.59 -78.68 -33.86
CA SER A 73 -4.86 -78.00 -34.10
C SER A 73 -5.37 -77.28 -32.84
N ASP A 74 -5.41 -77.96 -31.68
CA ASP A 74 -5.85 -77.37 -30.41
C ASP A 74 -5.00 -76.15 -30.02
N TYR A 75 -3.67 -76.24 -30.18
CA TYR A 75 -2.77 -75.11 -29.93
C TYR A 75 -2.99 -73.95 -30.90
N ALA A 76 -3.29 -74.23 -32.18
CA ALA A 76 -3.60 -73.19 -33.17
C ALA A 76 -4.91 -72.45 -32.81
N GLU A 77 -5.93 -73.17 -32.34
CA GLU A 77 -7.17 -72.57 -31.86
C GLU A 77 -6.95 -71.75 -30.59
N GLN A 78 -6.19 -72.27 -29.62
CA GLN A 78 -5.83 -71.55 -28.41
C GLN A 78 -5.08 -70.25 -28.73
N LEU A 79 -4.14 -70.27 -29.69
CA LEU A 79 -3.42 -69.09 -30.13
C LEU A 79 -4.37 -68.04 -30.74
N ARG A 80 -5.32 -68.46 -31.60
CA ARG A 80 -6.35 -67.54 -32.13
C ARG A 80 -7.22 -66.94 -31.04
N LEU A 81 -7.58 -67.72 -30.02
CA LEU A 81 -8.40 -67.23 -28.90
C LEU A 81 -7.62 -66.23 -28.03
N MET A 82 -6.36 -66.54 -27.72
CA MET A 82 -5.47 -65.63 -27.00
C MET A 82 -5.24 -64.34 -27.78
N GLN A 83 -5.02 -64.41 -29.09
CA GLN A 83 -4.89 -63.23 -29.95
C GLN A 83 -6.15 -62.35 -29.91
N LYS A 84 -7.34 -62.94 -30.09
CA LYS A 84 -8.62 -62.19 -29.97
C LYS A 84 -8.81 -61.55 -28.60
N THR A 85 -8.35 -62.21 -27.54
CA THR A 85 -8.44 -61.69 -26.17
C THR A 85 -7.47 -60.53 -25.96
N LYS A 86 -6.24 -60.66 -26.47
CA LYS A 86 -5.24 -59.60 -26.50
C LYS A 86 -5.77 -58.36 -27.22
N ASP A 87 -6.28 -58.50 -28.43
CA ASP A 87 -6.80 -57.39 -29.23
C ASP A 87 -7.95 -56.67 -28.51
N LYS A 88 -8.86 -57.42 -27.86
CA LYS A 88 -9.94 -56.84 -27.04
C LYS A 88 -9.42 -56.05 -25.85
N LEU A 89 -8.39 -56.56 -25.17
CA LEU A 89 -7.78 -55.88 -24.03
C LEU A 89 -7.01 -54.63 -24.47
N GLU A 90 -6.31 -54.67 -25.61
CA GLU A 90 -5.65 -53.50 -26.18
C GLU A 90 -6.65 -52.40 -26.52
N ILE A 91 -7.76 -52.73 -27.20
CA ILE A 91 -8.82 -51.75 -27.50
C ILE A 91 -9.45 -51.19 -26.22
N ALA A 92 -9.69 -52.03 -25.20
CA ALA A 92 -10.26 -51.57 -23.94
C ALA A 92 -9.30 -50.63 -23.19
N LEU A 93 -8.00 -50.93 -23.23
CA LEU A 93 -6.97 -50.09 -22.62
C LEU A 93 -6.85 -48.75 -23.34
N GLU A 94 -6.79 -48.74 -24.67
CA GLU A 94 -6.73 -47.52 -25.48
C GLU A 94 -7.96 -46.63 -25.21
N LYS A 95 -9.18 -47.19 -25.26
CA LYS A 95 -10.41 -46.46 -24.92
C LYS A 95 -10.39 -45.89 -23.51
N HIS A 96 -9.86 -46.64 -22.54
CA HIS A 96 -9.74 -46.16 -21.17
C HIS A 96 -8.74 -45.00 -21.06
N GLN A 97 -7.59 -45.10 -21.75
CA GLN A 97 -6.58 -44.03 -21.80
C GLN A 97 -7.13 -42.77 -22.48
N ASP A 98 -7.79 -42.90 -23.63
CA ASP A 98 -8.43 -41.79 -24.34
C ASP A 98 -9.50 -41.11 -23.48
N SER A 99 -10.34 -41.91 -22.82
CA SER A 99 -11.37 -41.39 -21.92
C SER A 99 -10.77 -40.64 -20.73
N SER A 100 -9.66 -41.14 -20.20
CA SER A 100 -8.94 -40.49 -19.10
C SER A 100 -8.28 -39.18 -19.55
N MET A 101 -7.64 -39.17 -20.71
CA MET A 101 -7.00 -37.98 -21.27
C MET A 101 -8.04 -36.91 -21.60
N ARG A 102 -9.17 -37.29 -22.21
CA ARG A 102 -10.26 -36.38 -22.54
C ARG A 102 -10.87 -35.74 -21.30
N LYS A 103 -11.11 -36.50 -20.24
CA LYS A 103 -11.59 -35.95 -18.96
C LYS A 103 -10.62 -34.92 -18.35
N LEU A 104 -9.31 -35.18 -18.41
CA LEU A 104 -8.29 -34.24 -17.93
C LEU A 104 -8.30 -32.96 -18.77
N GLN A 105 -8.41 -33.09 -20.10
CA GLN A 105 -8.49 -31.97 -21.02
C GLN A 105 -9.74 -31.11 -20.74
N ASP A 106 -10.92 -31.73 -20.65
CA ASP A 106 -12.19 -31.05 -20.38
C ASP A 106 -12.15 -30.30 -19.04
N GLN A 107 -11.56 -30.90 -18.00
CA GLN A 107 -11.35 -30.23 -16.70
C GLN A 107 -10.45 -29.00 -16.84
N ASN A 108 -9.34 -29.11 -17.56
CA ASN A 108 -8.43 -28.00 -17.78
C ASN A 108 -9.10 -26.86 -18.57
N GLU A 109 -9.81 -27.18 -19.65
CA GLU A 109 -10.57 -26.20 -20.44
C GLU A 109 -11.65 -25.51 -19.60
N THR A 110 -12.36 -26.26 -18.76
CA THR A 110 -13.36 -25.72 -17.83
C THR A 110 -12.71 -24.76 -16.81
N HIS A 111 -11.58 -25.14 -16.22
CA HIS A 111 -10.86 -24.27 -15.29
C HIS A 111 -10.35 -23.00 -15.96
N GLN A 112 -9.81 -23.09 -17.17
CA GLN A 112 -9.36 -21.93 -17.94
C GLN A 112 -10.52 -21.01 -18.30
N THR A 113 -11.64 -21.56 -18.76
CA THR A 113 -12.86 -20.83 -19.08
C THR A 113 -13.43 -20.12 -17.84
N ASN A 114 -13.49 -20.81 -16.70
CA ASN A 114 -13.96 -20.22 -15.44
C ASN A 114 -13.04 -19.10 -14.97
N ARG A 115 -11.71 -19.26 -15.07
CA ARG A 115 -10.75 -18.22 -14.75
C ARG A 115 -10.91 -17.00 -15.67
N ALA A 116 -11.12 -17.22 -16.97
CA ALA A 116 -11.37 -16.16 -17.95
C ALA A 116 -12.66 -15.40 -17.63
N LYS A 117 -13.76 -16.10 -17.34
CA LYS A 117 -15.03 -15.47 -16.93
C LYS A 117 -14.91 -14.64 -15.66
N MET A 118 -14.14 -15.10 -14.67
CA MET A 118 -13.86 -14.33 -13.45
C MET A 118 -13.05 -13.06 -13.76
N ALA A 119 -12.03 -13.16 -14.62
CA ALA A 119 -11.24 -12.02 -15.05
C ALA A 119 -12.08 -11.00 -15.83
N GLU A 120 -12.93 -11.46 -16.74
CA GLU A 120 -13.86 -10.62 -17.51
C GLU A 120 -14.90 -9.94 -16.60
N GLY A 121 -15.47 -10.67 -15.63
CA GLY A 121 -16.39 -10.11 -14.65
C GLY A 121 -15.76 -9.01 -13.79
N MET A 122 -14.50 -9.17 -13.39
CA MET A 122 -13.75 -8.12 -12.70
C MET A 122 -13.47 -6.92 -13.60
N ALA A 123 -13.07 -7.14 -14.86
CA ALA A 123 -12.82 -6.07 -15.81
C ALA A 123 -14.09 -5.24 -16.07
N LEU A 124 -15.24 -5.88 -16.28
CA LEU A 124 -16.53 -5.21 -16.45
C LEU A 124 -16.97 -4.45 -15.20
N ALA A 125 -16.67 -4.97 -14.00
CA ALA A 125 -16.98 -4.28 -12.74
C ALA A 125 -16.11 -3.03 -12.55
N LEU A 126 -14.83 -3.09 -12.91
CA LEU A 126 -13.94 -1.92 -12.92
C LEU A 126 -14.40 -0.87 -13.92
N ASP A 127 -14.68 -1.27 -15.16
CA ASP A 127 -15.16 -0.37 -16.21
C ASP A 127 -16.47 0.35 -15.81
N LYS A 128 -17.43 -0.37 -15.21
CA LYS A 128 -18.65 0.23 -14.64
C LYS A 128 -18.37 1.22 -13.52
N LYS A 129 -17.39 0.92 -12.65
CA LYS A 129 -17.00 1.82 -11.56
C LYS A 129 -16.36 3.09 -12.12
N ASP A 130 -15.49 2.96 -13.11
CA ASP A 130 -14.82 4.08 -13.76
C ASP A 130 -15.83 4.95 -14.52
N GLN A 131 -16.77 4.34 -15.25
CA GLN A 131 -17.86 5.05 -15.90
C GLN A 131 -18.74 5.80 -14.89
N ARG A 132 -19.07 5.18 -13.74
CA ARG A 132 -19.83 5.86 -12.68
C ARG A 132 -19.03 7.01 -12.05
N SER A 133 -17.73 6.84 -11.82
CA SER A 133 -16.86 7.89 -11.28
C SER A 133 -16.76 9.08 -12.23
N LEU A 134 -16.61 8.81 -13.53
CA LEU A 134 -16.59 9.82 -14.59
C LEU A 134 -17.92 10.58 -14.71
N LEU A 135 -19.06 9.89 -14.60
CA LEU A 135 -20.38 10.53 -14.76
C LEU A 135 -20.83 11.30 -13.51
N SER A 136 -20.39 10.91 -12.31
CA SER A 136 -20.96 11.44 -11.06
C SER A 136 -19.97 12.20 -10.18
N GLY A 137 -18.72 11.77 -10.05
CA GLY A 137 -17.78 12.33 -9.07
C GLY A 137 -16.95 13.47 -9.63
N ALA A 138 -16.21 13.18 -10.71
CA ALA A 138 -15.31 14.13 -11.34
C ALA A 138 -15.97 15.45 -11.80
N PRO A 139 -17.17 15.46 -12.45
CA PRO A 139 -17.80 16.71 -12.87
C PRO A 139 -18.32 17.53 -11.68
N GLN A 140 -18.79 16.88 -10.61
CA GLN A 140 -19.31 17.57 -9.43
C GLN A 140 -18.19 18.25 -8.63
N GLU A 141 -17.05 17.58 -8.45
CA GLU A 141 -15.87 18.17 -7.80
C GLU A 141 -15.28 19.32 -8.63
N LYS A 142 -15.26 19.19 -9.95
CA LYS A 142 -14.83 20.28 -10.84
C LYS A 142 -15.76 21.49 -10.72
N ALA A 143 -17.07 21.27 -10.64
CA ALA A 143 -18.05 22.34 -10.49
C ALA A 143 -17.93 23.04 -9.12
N SER A 144 -17.73 22.29 -8.03
CA SER A 144 -17.58 22.87 -6.69
C SER A 144 -16.27 23.67 -6.54
N LEU A 145 -15.18 23.18 -7.14
CA LEU A 145 -13.91 23.92 -7.18
C LEU A 145 -14.03 25.19 -8.02
N SER A 146 -14.75 25.13 -9.15
CA SER A 146 -15.01 26.32 -9.98
C SER A 146 -15.80 27.37 -9.21
N LEU A 147 -16.88 26.99 -8.52
CA LEU A 147 -17.67 27.91 -7.70
C LEU A 147 -16.82 28.57 -6.60
N ARG A 148 -15.97 27.79 -5.93
CA ARG A 148 -15.08 28.34 -4.89
C ARG A 148 -14.04 29.32 -5.44
N LEU A 149 -13.58 29.11 -6.68
CA LEU A 149 -12.68 30.03 -7.35
C LEU A 149 -13.38 31.34 -7.68
N ASP A 150 -14.62 31.27 -8.18
CA ASP A 150 -15.44 32.44 -8.51
C ASP A 150 -15.77 33.27 -7.26
N GLU A 151 -16.17 32.61 -6.16
CA GLU A 151 -16.40 33.27 -4.86
C GLU A 151 -15.14 33.99 -4.35
N MET A 152 -13.97 33.35 -4.45
CA MET A 152 -12.72 33.96 -4.02
C MET A 152 -12.34 35.17 -4.90
N MET A 153 -12.61 35.10 -6.20
CA MET A 153 -12.39 36.20 -7.13
C MET A 153 -13.32 37.39 -6.82
N GLU A 154 -14.59 37.14 -6.53
CA GLU A 154 -15.56 38.17 -6.13
C GLU A 154 -15.20 38.83 -4.80
N GLN A 155 -14.74 38.04 -3.82
CA GLN A 155 -14.21 38.56 -2.56
C GLN A 155 -12.98 39.45 -2.79
N SER A 156 -12.06 39.04 -3.66
CA SER A 156 -10.89 39.85 -4.02
C SER A 156 -11.29 41.18 -4.67
N LEU A 157 -12.28 41.17 -5.56
CA LEU A 157 -12.79 42.38 -6.20
C LEU A 157 -13.44 43.32 -5.19
N THR A 158 -14.23 42.77 -4.27
CA THR A 158 -14.88 43.54 -3.19
C THR A 158 -13.86 44.18 -2.26
N LEU A 159 -12.79 43.46 -1.91
CA LEU A 159 -11.70 44.02 -1.09
C LEU A 159 -10.95 45.14 -1.80
N PHE A 160 -10.79 45.05 -3.12
CA PHE A 160 -10.17 46.10 -3.92
C PHE A 160 -11.02 47.38 -3.92
N GLN A 161 -12.32 47.26 -4.20
CA GLN A 161 -13.25 48.40 -4.14
C GLN A 161 -13.25 49.07 -2.76
N LYS A 162 -13.29 48.28 -1.67
CA LYS A 162 -13.20 48.82 -0.31
C LYS A 162 -11.89 49.55 -0.04
N ARG A 163 -10.78 49.13 -0.65
CA ARG A 163 -9.49 49.81 -0.52
C ARG A 163 -9.54 51.15 -1.26
N ASP A 164 -10.05 51.17 -2.49
CA ASP A 164 -10.19 52.40 -3.28
C ASP A 164 -11.09 53.41 -2.55
N ASP A 165 -12.22 52.98 -2.01
CA ASP A 165 -13.13 53.82 -1.21
C ASP A 165 -12.43 54.40 0.04
N LEU A 166 -11.59 53.58 0.71
CA LEU A 166 -10.82 54.01 1.87
C LEU A 166 -9.78 55.07 1.50
N ASP A 167 -9.07 54.89 0.39
CA ASP A 167 -8.07 55.84 -0.10
C ASP A 167 -8.73 57.16 -0.52
N GLU A 168 -9.94 57.11 -1.12
CA GLU A 168 -10.72 58.31 -1.43
C GLU A 168 -11.16 59.06 -0.15
N LEU A 169 -11.65 58.33 0.85
CA LEU A 169 -12.03 58.89 2.14
C LEU A 169 -10.84 59.52 2.88
N ASP A 170 -9.68 58.87 2.88
CA ASP A 170 -8.44 59.41 3.47
C ASP A 170 -8.01 60.70 2.76
N GLY A 171 -8.14 60.75 1.43
CA GLY A 171 -7.94 61.96 0.64
C GLY A 171 -8.87 63.11 1.05
N PHE A 172 -10.17 62.85 1.23
CA PHE A 172 -11.11 63.85 1.74
C PHE A 172 -10.77 64.30 3.16
N GLN A 173 -10.41 63.38 4.04
CA GLN A 173 -10.04 63.69 5.42
C GLN A 173 -8.78 64.56 5.48
N GLN A 174 -7.77 64.28 4.65
CA GLN A 174 -6.57 65.11 4.53
C GLN A 174 -6.88 66.49 3.97
N GLN A 175 -7.79 66.60 3.00
CA GLN A 175 -8.24 67.88 2.47
C GLN A 175 -8.92 68.73 3.56
N GLU A 176 -9.82 68.14 4.34
CA GLU A 176 -10.49 68.84 5.44
C GLU A 176 -9.51 69.23 6.55
N LEU A 177 -8.57 68.35 6.92
CA LEU A 177 -7.49 68.67 7.85
C LEU A 177 -6.64 69.85 7.38
N ALA A 178 -6.28 69.89 6.10
CA ALA A 178 -5.53 70.99 5.52
C ALA A 178 -6.32 72.32 5.56
N LYS A 179 -7.62 72.28 5.25
CA LYS A 179 -8.51 73.45 5.36
C LYS A 179 -8.64 73.95 6.80
N VAL A 180 -8.84 73.05 7.77
CA VAL A 180 -8.92 73.39 9.20
C VAL A 180 -7.59 73.98 9.68
N LYS A 181 -6.46 73.37 9.33
CA LYS A 181 -5.12 73.87 9.66
C LYS A 181 -4.92 75.29 9.14
N HIS A 182 -5.32 75.56 7.89
CA HIS A 182 -5.23 76.90 7.29
C HIS A 182 -6.12 77.93 7.99
N MET A 183 -7.37 77.56 8.31
CA MET A 183 -8.26 78.46 9.07
C MET A 183 -7.74 78.77 10.46
N LEU A 184 -7.18 77.78 11.15
CA LEU A 184 -6.59 77.94 12.48
C LEU A 184 -5.39 78.89 12.43
N LEU A 185 -4.49 78.68 11.47
CA LEU A 185 -3.31 79.53 11.27
C LEU A 185 -3.72 81.00 11.04
N ARG A 186 -4.70 81.26 10.16
CA ARG A 186 -5.23 82.62 9.96
C ARG A 186 -5.86 83.21 11.22
N LYS A 187 -6.57 82.40 12.01
CA LYS A 187 -7.18 82.86 13.26
C LYS A 187 -6.12 83.22 14.29
N GLU A 188 -5.06 82.44 14.39
CA GLU A 188 -3.90 82.69 15.25
C GLU A 188 -3.17 83.98 14.84
N GLU A 189 -2.97 84.20 13.54
CA GLU A 189 -2.42 85.47 13.02
C GLU A 189 -3.28 86.69 13.39
N GLN A 190 -4.61 86.60 13.19
CA GLN A 190 -5.56 87.66 13.56
C GLN A 190 -5.62 87.89 15.07
N GLN A 191 -5.48 86.83 15.86
CA GLN A 191 -5.45 86.92 17.31
C GLN A 191 -4.16 87.61 17.77
N GLY A 192 -3.00 87.23 17.23
CA GLY A 192 -1.73 87.88 17.54
C GLY A 192 -1.65 89.35 17.12
N LEU A 193 -2.35 89.75 16.05
CA LEU A 193 -2.50 91.17 15.68
C LEU A 193 -3.33 91.94 16.73
N ARG A 194 -4.50 91.41 17.09
CA ARG A 194 -5.35 92.03 18.12
C ARG A 194 -4.67 92.09 19.48
N GLU A 195 -3.90 91.06 19.83
CA GLU A 195 -3.14 91.00 21.08
C GLU A 195 -2.04 92.08 21.12
N ARG A 196 -1.35 92.31 19.99
CA ARG A 196 -0.41 93.44 19.84
C ARG A 196 -1.09 94.81 19.93
N GLU A 197 -2.25 94.98 19.29
CA GLU A 197 -3.03 96.22 19.39
C GLU A 197 -3.50 96.49 20.83
N LEU A 198 -3.92 95.44 21.55
CA LEU A 198 -4.31 95.52 22.95
C LEU A 198 -3.11 95.89 23.83
N GLN A 199 -1.95 95.26 23.63
CA GLN A 199 -0.71 95.61 24.35
C GLN A 199 -0.30 97.08 24.07
N GLN A 200 -0.40 97.55 22.83
CA GLN A 200 -0.14 98.96 22.51
C GLN A 200 -1.09 99.89 23.28
N LYS A 201 -2.40 99.62 23.24
CA LYS A 201 -3.38 100.39 24.00
C LYS A 201 -3.15 100.33 25.51
N GLU A 202 -2.74 99.18 26.04
CA GLU A 202 -2.38 99.02 27.45
C GLU A 202 -1.17 99.87 27.81
N THR A 203 -0.11 99.88 26.99
CA THR A 203 1.05 100.75 27.21
C THR A 203 0.71 102.25 27.06
N GLU A 204 -0.18 102.60 26.14
CA GLU A 204 -0.70 103.98 26.01
C GLU A 204 -1.55 104.38 27.21
N LEU A 205 -2.36 103.45 27.74
CA LEU A 205 -3.14 103.68 28.97
C LEU A 205 -2.21 103.78 30.17
N GLN A 206 -1.22 102.90 30.34
CA GLN A 206 -0.22 102.98 31.41
C GLN A 206 0.62 104.25 31.34
N THR A 207 0.95 104.77 30.14
CA THR A 207 1.65 106.06 30.00
C THR A 207 0.74 107.25 30.30
N LYS A 208 -0.55 107.18 29.95
CA LYS A 208 -1.56 108.17 30.35
C LYS A 208 -1.87 108.12 31.85
N GLU A 209 -1.92 106.93 32.43
CA GLU A 209 -2.07 106.67 33.86
C GLU A 209 -0.84 107.19 34.60
N ARG A 210 0.40 106.91 34.15
CA ARG A 210 1.62 107.55 34.70
C ARG A 210 1.66 109.08 34.54
N ALA A 211 0.95 109.65 33.57
CA ALA A 211 0.78 111.10 33.45
C ALA A 211 -0.34 111.67 34.35
N GLN A 212 -1.30 110.84 34.79
CA GLN A 212 -2.34 111.18 35.77
C GLN A 212 -2.00 110.77 37.21
N GLU A 213 -1.04 109.89 37.41
CA GLU A 213 -0.74 109.23 38.66
C GLU A 213 0.63 109.67 39.20
N GLY A 214 0.75 110.99 39.39
CA GLY A 214 1.68 111.55 40.37
C GLY A 214 1.13 111.34 41.79
N ARG A 215 0.94 110.08 42.22
CA ARG A 215 0.89 109.63 43.62
C ARG A 215 0.58 108.13 43.71
N GLY A 216 1.59 107.34 44.10
CA GLY A 216 1.39 106.10 44.84
C GLY A 216 2.15 104.88 44.33
N GLU A 217 3.42 104.78 44.75
CA GLU A 217 4.22 103.57 45.01
C GLU A 217 3.45 102.33 45.51
N ARG A 218 3.95 101.08 45.51
CA ARG A 218 5.11 100.32 44.96
C ARG A 218 5.03 98.93 45.65
N LEU A 219 5.79 97.97 45.11
CA LEU A 219 6.36 96.75 45.76
C LEU A 219 5.47 95.50 45.83
N ASP A 220 5.95 94.25 45.68
CA ASP A 220 7.23 93.65 45.23
C ASP A 220 7.02 92.12 45.21
N ARG A 221 7.79 91.41 44.37
CA ARG A 221 8.43 90.07 44.54
C ARG A 221 7.75 88.94 45.37
N THR A 222 7.85 87.64 45.05
CA THR A 222 8.99 86.86 44.50
C THR A 222 8.54 85.42 44.15
N PHE A 223 9.27 84.86 43.18
CA PHE A 223 9.54 83.45 42.83
C PHE A 223 9.53 82.40 43.98
N THR A 224 9.32 81.10 43.66
CA THR A 224 10.39 80.07 43.52
C THR A 224 9.83 78.73 43.01
N GLU A 225 10.50 78.16 42.01
CA GLU A 225 10.40 76.81 41.39
C GLU A 225 11.19 75.77 42.26
N PRO A 226 11.74 74.66 41.73
CA PRO A 226 11.25 73.34 41.29
C PRO A 226 11.69 72.20 42.25
N ALA A 227 11.36 70.93 41.96
CA ALA A 227 12.32 69.83 42.11
C ALA A 227 11.88 68.54 41.36
N ALA A 228 12.71 68.13 40.41
CA ALA A 228 12.66 66.85 39.71
C ALA A 228 13.94 66.04 40.02
N SER A 229 13.78 64.75 40.37
CA SER A 229 14.66 63.56 40.09
C SER A 229 16.17 63.61 40.50
N PRO A 230 17.00 62.55 40.34
CA PRO A 230 16.81 61.08 40.24
C PRO A 230 17.87 60.29 41.10
N ALA A 231 18.01 58.97 40.84
CA ALA A 231 19.25 58.14 40.80
C ALA A 231 19.20 56.78 41.61
N PRO A 232 20.12 55.81 41.38
CA PRO A 232 19.78 54.51 40.77
C PRO A 232 20.40 53.24 41.44
N GLY A 233 19.97 52.05 40.97
CA GLY A 233 20.73 50.78 41.04
C GLY A 233 20.13 49.66 41.92
N PRO A 234 20.65 48.42 41.84
CA PRO A 234 20.76 47.60 40.62
C PRO A 234 20.30 46.13 40.80
N ASN A 235 20.06 45.47 39.67
CA ASN A 235 20.18 44.03 39.39
C ASN A 235 19.19 43.03 40.04
N THR A 236 18.24 42.56 39.24
CA THR A 236 17.72 41.18 39.32
C THR A 236 17.75 40.54 37.93
N THR A 237 18.60 39.54 37.78
CA THR A 237 18.67 38.63 36.63
C THR A 237 17.33 37.91 36.48
N VAL A 238 16.63 38.12 35.37
CA VAL A 238 15.42 37.38 35.02
C VAL A 238 15.76 36.44 33.87
N THR A 239 15.93 35.15 34.17
CA THR A 239 15.91 34.10 33.14
C THR A 239 14.48 33.95 32.66
N ASN A 240 14.24 34.44 31.45
CA ASN A 240 12.95 34.53 30.78
C ASN A 240 12.40 33.14 30.43
N THR A 241 11.34 32.71 31.10
CA THR A 241 10.63 31.44 30.83
C THR A 241 9.83 31.46 29.52
N SER A 242 9.74 32.62 28.86
CA SER A 242 8.94 32.86 27.65
C SER A 242 9.58 32.31 26.37
N ASP A 243 10.92 32.31 26.28
CA ASP A 243 11.66 31.87 25.08
C ASP A 243 11.46 30.37 24.76
N LEU A 244 11.20 29.55 25.77
CA LEU A 244 10.93 28.12 25.60
C LEU A 244 9.53 27.84 25.05
N ASN A 245 8.57 28.73 25.30
CA ASN A 245 7.20 28.60 24.83
C ASN A 245 7.09 29.03 23.36
N ASP A 246 7.73 30.14 22.99
CA ASP A 246 7.83 30.60 21.60
C ASP A 246 8.57 29.58 20.73
N SER A 247 9.67 29.00 21.24
CA SER A 247 10.38 27.94 20.53
C SER A 247 9.51 26.69 20.32
N ARG A 248 8.68 26.33 21.29
CA ARG A 248 7.76 25.18 21.18
C ARG A 248 6.62 25.46 20.19
N GLU A 249 6.13 26.68 20.13
CA GLU A 249 5.07 27.11 19.23
C GLU A 249 5.56 27.21 17.76
N ILE A 250 6.76 27.78 17.54
CA ILE A 250 7.46 27.75 16.24
C ILE A 250 7.66 26.31 15.76
N ASN A 251 8.00 25.40 16.68
CA ASN A 251 8.13 23.97 16.35
C ASN A 251 6.80 23.34 15.92
N PHE A 252 5.64 23.77 16.44
CA PHE A 252 4.35 23.23 16.02
C PHE A 252 3.90 23.74 14.65
N GLU A 253 4.15 25.01 14.33
CA GLU A 253 3.90 25.54 12.98
C GLU A 253 4.79 24.86 11.94
N TYR A 254 6.07 24.68 12.27
CA TYR A 254 7.01 23.95 11.41
C TYR A 254 6.65 22.46 11.32
N LEU A 255 6.25 21.83 12.43
CA LEU A 255 5.84 20.42 12.46
C LEU A 255 4.62 20.18 11.58
N LYS A 256 3.62 21.06 11.60
CA LYS A 256 2.45 20.96 10.72
C LYS A 256 2.88 20.93 9.25
N HIS A 257 3.80 21.80 8.86
CA HIS A 257 4.35 21.83 7.50
C HIS A 257 5.14 20.54 7.19
N VAL A 258 6.01 20.09 8.09
CA VAL A 258 6.84 18.90 7.92
C VAL A 258 5.99 17.63 7.80
N VAL A 259 4.96 17.47 8.63
CA VAL A 259 4.04 16.31 8.58
C VAL A 259 3.22 16.31 7.29
N LEU A 260 2.69 17.48 6.89
CA LEU A 260 1.92 17.59 5.64
C LEU A 260 2.79 17.31 4.41
N LYS A 261 4.03 17.81 4.40
CA LYS A 261 5.03 17.53 3.36
C LYS A 261 5.41 16.06 3.36
N PHE A 262 5.62 15.46 4.53
CA PHE A 262 5.94 14.03 4.66
C PHE A 262 4.85 13.13 4.07
N MET A 263 3.58 13.43 4.34
CA MET A 263 2.44 12.67 3.79
C MET A 263 2.29 12.81 2.26
N SER A 264 2.91 13.84 1.66
CA SER A 264 2.76 14.20 0.25
C SER A 264 4.05 14.00 -0.59
N SER A 265 5.18 13.66 0.04
CA SER A 265 6.50 13.55 -0.59
C SER A 265 6.79 12.17 -1.21
N ARG A 266 7.77 12.11 -2.12
CA ARG A 266 8.29 10.90 -2.77
C ARG A 266 9.44 10.27 -1.95
N GLU A 267 9.78 9.01 -2.24
CA GLU A 267 10.67 8.14 -1.43
C GLU A 267 11.98 8.80 -0.95
N ALA A 268 12.68 9.54 -1.81
CA ALA A 268 13.96 10.16 -1.46
C ALA A 268 13.86 11.34 -0.46
N GLU A 269 12.75 12.07 -0.46
CA GLU A 269 12.53 13.22 0.44
C GLU A 269 11.93 12.78 1.78
N ALA A 270 11.14 11.71 1.77
CA ALA A 270 10.43 11.22 2.95
C ALA A 270 11.40 10.78 4.07
N TYR A 271 12.57 10.22 3.76
CA TYR A 271 13.60 9.90 4.76
C TYR A 271 14.19 11.13 5.46
N GLN A 272 14.38 12.22 4.72
CA GLN A 272 14.87 13.47 5.31
C GLN A 272 13.81 14.08 6.24
N LEU A 273 12.55 13.96 5.85
CA LEU A 273 11.41 14.42 6.64
C LEU A 273 11.18 13.54 7.88
N ILE A 274 11.42 12.23 7.82
CA ILE A 274 11.43 11.36 9.01
C ILE A 274 12.41 11.91 10.05
N ARG A 275 13.64 12.28 9.65
CA ARG A 275 14.62 12.86 10.58
C ARG A 275 14.18 14.19 11.16
N ALA A 276 13.54 15.04 10.36
CA ALA A 276 12.99 16.30 10.85
C ALA A 276 11.86 16.06 11.86
N VAL A 277 10.93 15.15 11.59
CA VAL A 277 9.84 14.77 12.51
C VAL A 277 10.41 14.14 13.79
N SER A 278 11.42 13.27 13.69
CA SER A 278 12.09 12.67 14.85
C SER A 278 12.65 13.72 15.80
N VAL A 279 13.28 14.77 15.28
CA VAL A 279 13.86 15.84 16.10
C VAL A 279 12.76 16.72 16.71
N LEU A 280 11.72 17.06 15.94
CA LEU A 280 10.63 17.93 16.41
C LEU A 280 9.72 17.26 17.44
N LEU A 281 9.51 15.95 17.31
CA LEU A 281 8.65 15.15 18.20
C LEU A 281 9.42 14.30 19.21
N ASN A 282 10.75 14.39 19.23
CA ASN A 282 11.64 13.60 20.08
C ASN A 282 11.40 12.09 19.98
N PHE A 283 11.34 11.56 18.76
CA PHE A 283 11.25 10.12 18.56
C PHE A 283 12.51 9.42 19.02
N THR A 284 12.31 8.25 19.60
CA THR A 284 13.36 7.26 19.83
C THR A 284 13.82 6.66 18.51
N GLY A 285 15.02 6.07 18.48
CA GLY A 285 15.51 5.38 17.29
C GLY A 285 14.57 4.25 16.82
N GLU A 286 13.89 3.58 17.74
CA GLU A 286 12.92 2.53 17.45
C GLU A 286 11.67 3.07 16.72
N GLU A 287 11.16 4.23 17.17
CA GLU A 287 10.02 4.92 16.53
C GLU A 287 10.39 5.45 15.14
N GLU A 288 11.61 5.98 14.99
CA GLU A 288 12.14 6.42 13.70
C GLU A 288 12.26 5.25 12.71
N ASP A 289 12.81 4.12 13.16
CA ASP A 289 12.98 2.94 12.31
C ASP A 289 11.65 2.28 11.97
N MET A 290 10.65 2.31 12.86
CA MET A 290 9.28 1.88 12.55
C MET A 290 8.67 2.70 11.41
N LEU A 291 8.92 4.02 11.38
CA LEU A 291 8.46 4.88 10.30
C LEU A 291 9.17 4.59 8.98
N LYS A 292 10.47 4.30 9.01
CA LYS A 292 11.23 3.87 7.82
C LYS A 292 10.72 2.53 7.29
N GLU A 293 10.59 1.50 8.13
CA GLU A 293 10.06 0.18 7.75
C GLU A 293 8.64 0.31 7.17
N THR A 294 7.79 1.17 7.73
CA THR A 294 6.43 1.40 7.24
C THR A 294 6.42 2.10 5.88
N LEU A 295 7.32 3.06 5.67
CA LEU A 295 7.48 3.76 4.40
C LEU A 295 7.97 2.80 3.30
N GLU A 296 8.99 2.00 3.59
CA GLU A 296 9.51 0.96 2.67
C GLU A 296 8.42 -0.05 2.31
N TYR A 297 7.63 -0.51 3.28
CA TYR A 297 6.51 -1.42 3.02
C TYR A 297 5.45 -0.81 2.11
N LYS A 298 5.11 0.48 2.31
CA LYS A 298 4.11 1.17 1.47
C LYS A 298 4.59 1.37 0.03
N MET A 299 5.90 1.48 -0.19
CA MET A 299 6.49 1.73 -1.50
C MET A 299 6.95 0.44 -2.20
N SER A 300 7.16 -0.64 -1.46
CA SER A 300 7.49 -1.96 -2.01
C SER A 300 6.24 -2.73 -2.45
N TRP A 301 6.27 -3.30 -3.65
CA TRP A 301 5.24 -4.26 -4.11
C TRP A 301 5.37 -5.63 -3.42
N PHE A 302 6.51 -5.90 -2.77
CA PHE A 302 6.79 -7.16 -2.07
C PHE A 302 7.07 -6.90 -0.59
N GLY A 303 6.22 -7.43 0.27
CA GLY A 303 6.45 -7.40 1.71
C GLY A 303 5.19 -7.68 2.51
N SER A 304 5.37 -8.06 3.76
CA SER A 304 4.32 -8.09 4.78
C SER A 304 4.40 -6.81 5.62
N LYS A 305 3.24 -6.25 6.02
CA LYS A 305 3.17 -5.04 6.84
C LYS A 305 4.04 -5.22 8.10
N PRO A 306 4.94 -4.27 8.42
CA PRO A 306 5.78 -4.36 9.62
C PRO A 306 4.88 -4.42 10.87
N SER A 307 5.19 -5.32 11.79
CA SER A 307 4.45 -5.43 13.05
C SER A 307 4.95 -4.36 14.02
N PRO A 308 4.06 -3.62 14.71
CA PRO A 308 4.48 -2.65 15.71
C PRO A 308 5.20 -3.39 16.84
N LYS A 309 6.52 -3.20 16.95
CA LYS A 309 7.36 -3.75 18.03
C LYS A 309 7.17 -2.87 19.27
N GLY A 310 6.15 -3.17 20.09
CA GLY A 310 6.01 -2.62 21.43
C GLY A 310 5.55 -1.16 21.53
N ILE A 311 4.53 -0.93 22.38
CA ILE A 311 4.06 0.37 22.90
C ILE A 311 3.65 1.39 21.82
N VAL A 312 2.57 1.10 21.08
CA VAL A 312 1.62 2.17 20.73
C VAL A 312 0.60 2.26 21.86
N ARG A 313 1.06 2.66 23.04
CA ARG A 313 0.18 3.10 24.10
C ARG A 313 0.20 4.63 24.01
N PRO A 314 -0.91 5.29 23.63
CA PRO A 314 -0.92 6.74 23.54
C PRO A 314 -0.50 7.29 24.90
N SER A 315 0.56 8.10 24.92
CA SER A 315 1.07 8.80 26.10
C SER A 315 0.08 9.87 26.56
N VAL A 316 -1.09 9.44 27.01
CA VAL A 316 -2.03 10.24 27.81
C VAL A 316 -2.02 9.64 29.21
N SER A 317 -1.00 10.02 29.98
CA SER A 317 -1.08 9.98 31.44
C SER A 317 -1.97 11.14 31.89
N GLY A 318 -3.28 10.89 31.96
CA GLY A 318 -4.27 11.77 32.58
C GLY A 318 -5.54 10.97 32.82
N ALA A 319 -5.96 10.88 34.08
CA ALA A 319 -7.04 10.00 34.55
C ALA A 319 -8.36 10.16 33.76
N PRO A 320 -9.21 9.11 33.69
CA PRO A 320 -10.46 9.18 32.95
C PRO A 320 -11.45 10.11 33.67
N ALA A 321 -11.74 11.27 33.08
CA ALA A 321 -12.88 12.08 33.47
C ALA A 321 -14.16 11.36 33.03
N HIS A 322 -14.90 10.87 34.01
CA HIS A 322 -16.27 10.39 33.89
C HIS A 322 -17.15 11.54 33.38
N TRP A 323 -17.82 11.36 32.25
CA TRP A 323 -18.86 12.27 31.80
C TRP A 323 -20.22 11.57 31.90
N SER A 324 -21.12 12.24 32.60
CA SER A 324 -22.56 11.94 32.70
C SER A 324 -23.30 12.35 31.44
#